data_AF-A0A7C0UIV6-F1
#
_entry.id   AF-A0A7C0UIV6-F1
#
_cell.length_a   1.000
_cell.length_b   1.000
_cell.length_c   1.000
_cell.angle_alpha   90.00
_cell.angle_beta   90.00
_cell.angle_gamma   90.00
#
_symmetry.space_group_name_H-M   'P 1'
#
loop_
_entity.id
_entity.type
_entity.pdbx_description
1 polymer ?
#
loop_
_entity_poly.entity_id
_entity_poly.type
_entity_poly.pdbx_seq_one_letter_code
_entity_poly.pdbx_strand_id
1 'polypeptide(L)' 'MRQSELFTKTKKEVPKDEVSVNAQLLIKAGFIDKLAAGIYSFLPLGLRVLKKIENIIRE' A
#
# COMPACT_ATOMS: atom_id res chain seq x y z
N MET A 1 15.59 0.28 -7.81
CA MET A 1 15.43 -0.23 -6.42
C MET A 1 15.44 -1.73 -6.49
N ARG A 2 16.37 -2.39 -5.80
CA ARG A 2 16.44 -3.87 -5.79
C ARG A 2 15.38 -4.42 -4.85
N GLN A 3 14.74 -5.53 -5.21
CA GLN A 3 13.70 -6.15 -4.37
C GLN A 3 14.24 -6.60 -3.00
N SER A 4 15.52 -6.96 -2.93
CA SER A 4 16.21 -7.32 -1.69
C SER A 4 16.29 -6.16 -0.68
N GLU A 5 16.35 -4.92 -1.16
CA GLU A 5 16.48 -3.69 -0.37
C GLU A 5 15.12 -3.04 -0.05
N LEU A 6 14.03 -3.56 -0.63
CA LEU A 6 12.69 -3.04 -0.38
C LEU A 6 12.21 -3.42 1.02
N PHE A 7 11.85 -2.41 1.80
CA PHE A 7 11.28 -2.54 3.15
C PHE A 7 10.05 -3.45 3.18
N THR A 8 9.12 -3.28 2.24
CA THR A 8 7.90 -4.07 2.24
C THR A 8 8.05 -5.44 1.62
N LYS A 9 7.28 -6.39 2.16
CA LYS A 9 7.09 -7.74 1.64
C LYS A 9 5.61 -7.98 1.37
N THR A 10 5.34 -8.90 0.45
CA THR A 10 3.98 -9.36 0.17
C THR A 10 3.48 -10.25 1.31
N LYS A 11 2.17 -10.19 1.58
CA LYS A 11 1.50 -11.11 2.51
C LYS A 11 0.84 -12.23 1.69
N LYS A 12 0.92 -13.47 2.17
CA LYS A 12 0.22 -14.60 1.54
C LYS A 12 -1.29 -14.50 1.77
N GLU A 13 -1.65 -14.14 2.99
CA GLU A 13 -3.02 -14.00 3.47
C GLU A 13 -3.44 -12.54 3.54
N VAL A 14 -4.73 -12.32 3.35
CA VAL A 14 -5.36 -11.01 3.38
C VAL A 14 -6.00 -10.81 4.78
N PRO A 15 -5.99 -9.60 5.36
CA PRO A 15 -6.70 -9.34 6.61
C PRO A 15 -8.18 -9.69 6.47
N LYS A 16 -8.71 -10.48 7.42
CA LYS A 16 -10.13 -10.88 7.43
C LYS A 16 -11.08 -9.70 7.66
N ASP A 17 -10.57 -8.64 8.27
CA ASP A 17 -11.35 -7.46 8.69
C ASP A 17 -11.59 -6.47 7.55
N GLU A 18 -11.01 -6.71 6.37
CA GLU A 18 -11.12 -5.82 5.23
C GLU A 18 -12.05 -6.41 4.17
N VAL A 19 -13.22 -5.80 3.97
CA VAL A 19 -14.24 -6.32 3.04
C VAL A 19 -13.94 -5.91 1.60
N SER A 20 -13.34 -4.73 1.42
CA SER A 20 -13.14 -4.17 0.09
C SER A 20 -11.93 -4.79 -0.63
N VAL A 21 -12.16 -5.33 -1.83
CA VAL A 21 -11.12 -5.99 -2.65
C VAL A 21 -9.92 -5.07 -2.92
N ASN A 22 -10.13 -3.77 -3.12
CA ASN A 22 -9.04 -2.83 -3.36
C ASN A 22 -8.08 -2.74 -2.15
N ALA A 23 -8.61 -2.61 -0.95
CA ALA A 23 -7.84 -2.50 0.28
C ALA A 23 -7.15 -3.84 0.61
N GLN A 24 -7.84 -4.95 0.40
CA GLN A 24 -7.25 -6.30 0.48
C GLN A 24 -6.01 -6.44 -0.40
N LEU A 25 -6.09 -6.03 -1.67
CA LEU A 25 -4.98 -6.11 -2.62
C LEU A 25 -3.82 -5.18 -2.23
N LEU A 26 -4.12 -3.95 -1.83
CA LEU A 26 -3.10 -2.97 -1.42
C LEU A 26 -2.33 -3.44 -0.17
N ILE A 27 -3.02 -4.05 0.79
CA ILE A 27 -2.40 -4.62 1.98
C ILE A 27 -1.58 -5.86 1.61
N LYS A 28 -2.13 -6.75 0.79
CA LYS A 28 -1.45 -7.99 0.36
C LYS A 28 -0.16 -7.70 -0.41
N ALA A 29 -0.18 -6.70 -1.28
CA ALA A 29 0.95 -6.30 -2.09
C ALA A 29 1.99 -5.47 -1.31
N GLY A 30 1.72 -5.09 -0.05
CA GLY A 30 2.62 -4.27 0.75
C GLY A 30 2.69 -2.81 0.26
N PHE A 31 1.56 -2.25 -0.17
CA PHE A 31 1.43 -0.85 -0.58
C PHE A 31 0.96 0.03 0.57
N ILE A 32 0.08 -0.50 1.43
CA ILE A 32 -0.44 0.18 2.62
C ILE A 32 -0.40 -0.75 3.84
N ASP A 33 -0.35 -0.16 5.03
CA ASP A 33 -0.58 -0.85 6.30
C ASP A 33 -1.68 -0.14 7.09
N LYS A 34 -2.63 -0.90 7.66
CA LYS A 34 -3.78 -0.36 8.39
C LYS A 34 -3.41 -0.26 9.87
N LEU A 35 -3.31 0.97 10.39
CA LEU A 35 -2.99 1.23 11.80
C LEU A 35 -4.24 1.23 12.69
N ALA A 36 -5.33 1.83 12.19
CA ALA A 36 -6.62 1.88 12.87
C ALA A 36 -7.75 2.03 11.83
N ALA A 37 -9.00 2.06 12.29
CA ALA A 37 -10.16 2.29 11.42
C ALA A 37 -9.99 3.62 10.66
N GLY A 38 -9.88 3.55 9.33
CA GLY A 38 -9.68 4.71 8.47
C GLY A 38 -8.25 5.29 8.46
N ILE A 39 -7.32 4.73 9.23
CA ILE A 39 -5.94 5.25 9.34
C ILE A 39 -4.98 4.25 8.69
N TYR A 40 -4.28 4.71 7.64
CA TYR A 40 -3.36 3.90 6.86
C TYR A 40 -2.00 4.58 6.74
N SER A 41 -0.93 3.78 6.80
CA SER A 41 0.40 4.19 6.40
C SER A 41 0.66 3.81 4.95
N PHE A 42 1.15 4.76 4.15
CA PHE A 42 1.67 4.47 2.82
C PHE A 42 3.08 3.91 2.93
N LEU A 43 3.25 2.69 2.43
CA LEU A 43 4.55 2.03 2.37
C LEU A 43 5.30 2.48 1.10
N PRO A 44 6.60 2.17 0.92
CA PRO A 44 7.41 2.77 -0.15
C PRO A 44 6.82 2.64 -1.57
N LEU A 45 6.21 1.50 -1.90
CA LEU A 45 5.53 1.32 -3.19
C LEU A 45 4.23 2.13 -3.29
N GLY A 46 3.42 2.17 -2.22
CA GLY A 46 2.20 2.98 -2.15
C GLY A 46 2.51 4.47 -2.27
N LEU A 47 3.53 4.95 -1.54
CA LEU A 47 3.98 6.33 -1.59
C LEU A 47 4.49 6.72 -2.99
N ARG A 48 5.17 5.80 -3.69
CA ARG A 48 5.62 6.04 -5.08
C ARG A 48 4.44 6.24 -6.03
N VAL A 49 3.36 5.46 -5.89
CA VAL A 49 2.15 5.63 -6.70
C VAL A 49 1.43 6.92 -6.33
N LEU A 50 1.30 7.21 -5.03
CA LEU A 50 0.66 8.44 -4.55
C LEU A 50 1.35 9.69 -5.11
N LYS A 51 2.69 9.74 -5.10
CA LYS A 51 3.45 10.85 -5.69
C LYS A 51 3.25 11.00 -7.20
N LYS A 52 3.06 9.90 -7.94
CA LYS A 52 2.73 9.99 -9.38
C LYS A 52 1.37 10.62 -9.60
N ILE A 53 0.37 10.21 -8.82
CA ILE A 53 -0.98 10.77 -8.87
C ILE A 53 -0.93 12.26 -8.50
N GLU A 54 -0.22 12.60 -7.43
CA GLU A 54 -0.02 13.99 -6.98
C GLU A 54 0.58 14.85 -8.10
N ASN A 55 1.63 14.38 -8.78
CA ASN A 55 2.25 15.13 -9.87
C ASN A 55 1.28 15.38 -11.03
N ILE A 56 0.49 14.37 -11.44
CA ILE A 56 -0.52 14.52 -12.50
C ILE A 56 -1.59 15.55 -12.12
N ILE A 57 -1.98 15.62 -10.84
CA ILE A 57 -2.96 16.59 -10.35
C ILE A 57 -2.38 18.02 -10.31
N ARG A 58 -1.06 18.15 -10.11
CA ARG A 58 -0.37 19.44 -10.03
C ARG A 58 -0.08 20.08 -11.39
N GLU A 59 -0.05 19.28 -12.45
CA GLU A 59 0.06 19.70 -13.85
C GLU A 59 -1.31 20.10 -14.42
#